data_AF-A0A3S4UV51-F1
#
_entry.id   AF-A0A3S4UV51-F1
#
_cell.length_a   1.000
_cell.length_b   1.000
_cell.length_c   1.000
_cell.angle_alpha   90.00
_cell.angle_beta   90.00
_cell.angle_gamma   90.00
#
_symmetry.space_group_name_H-M   'P 1'
#
loop_
_entity.id
_entity.type
_entity.pdbx_description
1 polymer ?
#
loop_
_entity_poly.entity_id
_entity_poly.type
_entity_poly.pdbx_seq_one_letter_code
_entity_poly.pdbx_strand_id
1 'polypeptide(L)'
;MIKISSVLFILLSSFLFGQNAAQLESQRVAEQNYKMQVSNGAYEKAIDEMSNSVRKSSREKINQIDDDFEFNFAEKTKIESKINSILEKKNAVKNKLSKAKSDIDKNDFLQKLDSLNIDLEKLKSKLAQNEAELKILQESYRNLTK
;
A
#
# COMPACT_ATOMS: atom_id res chain seq x y z
N MET A 1 28.91 66.59 57.00
CA MET A 1 27.96 66.86 55.91
C MET A 1 28.13 65.81 54.80
N ILE A 2 27.90 64.52 55.11
CA ILE A 2 28.07 63.38 54.17
C ILE A 2 26.98 62.37 54.53
N LYS A 3 25.76 62.54 54.02
CA LYS A 3 24.68 61.53 54.14
C LYS A 3 23.76 61.46 52.91
N ILE A 4 23.65 62.55 52.13
CA ILE A 4 22.81 62.59 50.92
C ILE A 4 23.47 61.85 49.73
N SER A 5 24.81 61.90 49.61
CA SER A 5 25.53 61.24 48.51
C SER A 5 25.46 59.70 48.55
N SER A 6 25.49 59.08 49.73
CA SER A 6 25.48 57.62 49.87
C SER A 6 24.11 56.99 49.58
N VAL A 7 23.01 57.68 49.96
CA VAL A 7 21.64 57.20 49.69
C VAL A 7 21.30 57.30 48.20
N LEU A 8 21.74 58.38 47.54
CA LEU A 8 21.55 58.54 46.09
C LEU A 8 22.34 57.48 45.30
N PHE A 9 23.54 57.13 45.76
CA PHE A 9 24.37 56.10 45.12
C PHE A 9 23.78 54.69 45.24
N ILE A 10 23.17 54.37 46.38
CA ILE A 10 22.47 53.08 46.61
C ILE A 10 21.19 53.00 45.76
N LEU A 11 20.45 54.10 45.63
CA LEU A 11 19.25 54.15 44.79
C LEU A 11 19.56 54.06 43.29
N LEU A 12 20.62 54.75 42.82
CA LEU A 12 21.04 54.70 41.41
C LEU A 12 21.55 53.30 41.02
N SER A 13 22.33 52.66 41.88
CA SER A 13 22.84 51.31 41.64
C SER A 13 21.69 50.29 41.60
N SER A 14 20.74 50.36 42.54
CA SER A 14 19.56 49.49 42.56
C SER A 14 18.68 49.63 41.31
N PHE A 15 18.53 50.84 40.77
CA PHE A 15 17.76 51.10 39.55
C PHE A 15 18.46 50.58 38.29
N LEU A 16 19.78 50.76 38.19
CA LEU A 16 20.58 50.24 37.07
C LEU A 16 20.68 48.71 37.09
N PHE A 17 20.78 48.06 38.26
CA PHE A 17 20.77 46.59 38.35
C PHE A 17 19.36 46.00 38.15
N GLY A 18 18.30 46.69 38.55
CA GLY A 18 16.91 46.26 38.32
C GLY A 18 16.51 46.25 36.84
N GLN A 19 16.99 47.21 36.04
CA GLN A 19 16.78 47.22 34.58
C GLN A 19 17.53 46.07 33.90
N ASN A 20 18.78 45.81 34.32
CA ASN A 20 19.58 44.69 33.81
C ASN A 20 18.94 43.33 34.14
N ALA A 21 18.38 43.16 35.34
CA ALA A 21 17.70 41.93 35.75
C ALA A 21 16.38 41.71 34.97
N ALA A 22 15.59 42.77 34.76
CA ALA A 22 14.37 42.71 33.96
C ALA A 22 14.66 42.44 32.47
N GLN A 23 15.73 43.02 31.92
CA GLN A 23 16.19 42.73 30.56
C GLN A 23 16.69 41.29 30.41
N LEU A 24 17.46 40.78 31.38
CA LEU A 24 17.91 39.39 31.37
C LEU A 24 16.74 38.40 31.38
N GLU A 25 15.73 38.64 32.22
CA GLU A 25 14.56 37.76 32.30
C GLU A 25 13.73 37.84 31.02
N SER A 26 13.58 39.02 30.42
CA SER A 26 12.89 39.18 29.13
C SER A 26 13.61 38.45 27.98
N GLN A 27 14.95 38.47 27.94
CA GLN A 27 15.75 37.70 26.99
C GLN A 27 15.60 36.20 27.22
N ARG A 28 15.61 35.75 28.48
CA ARG A 28 15.43 34.34 28.84
C ARG A 28 14.06 33.81 28.41
N VAL A 29 13.00 34.58 28.65
CA VAL A 29 11.63 34.25 28.21
C VAL A 29 11.53 34.25 26.68
N ALA A 30 12.13 35.22 25.99
CA ALA A 30 12.16 35.25 24.53
C ALA A 30 12.90 34.04 23.94
N GLU A 31 14.03 33.64 24.53
CA GLU A 31 14.80 32.46 24.11
C GLU A 31 14.02 31.15 24.38
N GLN A 32 13.35 31.04 25.52
CA GLN A 32 12.46 29.91 25.82
C GLN A 32 11.28 29.83 24.83
N ASN A 33 10.65 30.96 24.54
CA ASN A 33 9.55 31.03 23.56
C ASN A 33 10.05 30.68 22.15
N TYR A 34 11.22 31.16 21.75
CA TYR A 34 11.85 30.80 20.48
C TYR A 34 12.14 29.29 20.39
N LYS A 35 12.72 28.69 21.44
CA LYS A 35 12.97 27.24 21.52
C LYS A 35 11.66 26.44 21.45
N MET A 36 10.60 26.88 22.13
CA MET A 36 9.28 26.24 22.04
C MET A 36 8.68 26.36 20.63
N GLN A 37 8.81 27.51 19.97
CA GLN A 37 8.32 27.69 18.59
C GLN A 37 9.09 26.82 17.59
N VAL A 38 10.42 26.75 17.70
CA VAL A 38 11.26 25.87 16.87
C VAL A 38 10.93 24.39 17.13
N SER A 39 10.72 24.01 18.40
CA SER A 39 10.32 22.65 18.78
C SER A 39 8.93 22.28 18.24
N ASN A 40 7.97 23.20 18.31
CA ASN A 40 6.63 23.00 17.76
C ASN A 40 6.67 22.88 16.23
N GLY A 41 7.45 23.73 15.55
CA GLY A 41 7.65 23.63 14.10
C GLY A 41 8.35 22.33 13.68
N ALA A 42 9.30 21.83 14.48
CA ALA A 42 9.94 20.54 14.24
C ALA A 42 8.95 19.37 14.44
N TYR A 43 8.07 19.45 15.43
CA TYR A 43 7.00 18.48 15.67
C TYR A 43 5.97 18.48 14.53
N GLU A 44 5.47 19.66 14.12
CA GLU A 44 4.55 19.79 12.99
C GLU A 44 5.14 19.22 11.71
N LYS A 45 6.42 19.53 11.43
CA LYS A 45 7.14 18.96 10.29
C LYS A 45 7.24 17.44 10.38
N ALA A 46 7.49 16.87 11.55
CA ALA A 46 7.53 15.41 11.73
C ALA A 46 6.16 14.75 11.52
N ILE A 47 5.07 15.39 11.95
CA ILE A 47 3.70 14.93 11.68
C ILE A 47 3.38 15.00 10.19
N ASP A 48 3.77 16.08 9.50
CA ASP A 48 3.61 16.22 8.05
C ASP A 48 4.43 15.19 7.28
N GLU A 49 5.68 14.95 7.66
CA GLU A 49 6.53 13.90 7.08
C GLU A 49 5.94 12.51 7.32
N MET A 50 5.45 12.22 8.53
CA MET A 50 4.77 10.97 8.84
C MET A 50 3.52 10.79 7.99
N SER A 51 2.65 11.80 7.92
CA SER A 51 1.43 11.83 7.10
C SER A 51 1.74 11.62 5.61
N ASN A 52 2.77 12.29 5.10
CA ASN A 52 3.24 12.12 3.73
C ASN A 52 3.80 10.72 3.47
N SER A 53 4.55 10.15 4.41
CA SER A 53 5.07 8.78 4.30
C SER A 53 3.94 7.75 4.28
N VAL A 54 2.91 7.92 5.12
CA VAL A 54 1.72 7.05 5.15
C VAL A 54 0.96 7.16 3.83
N ARG A 55 0.71 8.38 3.33
CA ARG A 55 0.06 8.60 2.02
C ARG A 55 0.86 8.01 0.86
N LYS A 56 2.19 8.06 0.91
CA LYS A 56 3.06 7.45 -0.10
C LYS A 56 2.97 5.93 -0.04
N SER A 57 3.08 5.35 1.15
CA SER A 57 2.96 3.91 1.36
C SER A 57 1.60 3.38 0.93
N SER A 58 0.50 4.08 1.25
CA SER A 58 -0.84 3.68 0.80
C SER A 58 -0.98 3.72 -0.72
N ARG A 59 -0.40 4.74 -1.39
CA ARG A 59 -0.40 4.81 -2.86
C ARG A 59 0.43 3.69 -3.49
N GLU A 60 1.59 3.38 -2.94
CA GLU A 60 2.41 2.26 -3.41
C GLU A 60 1.67 0.93 -3.30
N LYS A 61 0.94 0.70 -2.19
CA LYS A 61 0.10 -0.50 -2.01
C LYS A 61 -1.08 -0.55 -2.97
N ILE A 62 -1.72 0.58 -3.26
CA ILE A 62 -2.81 0.64 -4.26
C ILE A 62 -2.27 0.28 -5.64
N ASN A 63 -1.15 0.88 -6.06
CA ASN A 63 -0.53 0.58 -7.35
C ASN A 63 -0.17 -0.91 -7.47
N GLN A 64 0.38 -1.50 -6.40
CA GLN A 64 0.69 -2.93 -6.39
C GLN A 64 -0.57 -3.79 -6.57
N ILE A 65 -1.68 -3.44 -5.91
CA ILE A 65 -2.95 -4.14 -6.06
C ILE A 65 -3.50 -3.98 -7.49
N ASP A 66 -3.34 -2.80 -8.10
CA ASP A 66 -3.75 -2.56 -9.49
C ASP A 66 -2.95 -3.45 -10.46
N ASP A 67 -1.64 -3.56 -10.27
CA ASP A 67 -0.78 -4.47 -11.05
C ASP A 67 -1.21 -5.94 -10.86
N ASP A 68 -1.52 -6.34 -9.63
CA ASP A 68 -2.00 -7.69 -9.32
C ASP A 68 -3.38 -7.98 -9.95
N PHE A 69 -4.27 -6.97 -10.02
CA PHE A 69 -5.54 -7.09 -10.75
C PHE A 69 -5.32 -7.30 -12.24
N GLU A 70 -4.46 -6.50 -12.86
CA GLU A 70 -4.15 -6.63 -14.29
C GLU A 70 -3.60 -8.03 -14.59
N PHE A 71 -2.66 -8.50 -13.77
CA PHE A 71 -2.10 -9.84 -13.89
C PHE A 71 -3.18 -10.93 -13.74
N ASN A 72 -4.05 -10.81 -12.73
CA ASN A 72 -5.12 -11.76 -12.48
C ASN A 72 -6.09 -11.85 -13.69
N PHE A 73 -6.50 -10.71 -14.26
CA PHE A 73 -7.36 -10.69 -15.45
C PHE A 73 -6.69 -11.24 -16.71
N ALA A 74 -5.39 -10.97 -16.89
CA ALA A 74 -4.62 -11.52 -18.01
C ALA A 74 -4.51 -13.06 -17.91
N GLU A 75 -4.21 -13.60 -16.73
CA GLU A 75 -4.17 -15.04 -16.52
C GLU A 75 -5.55 -15.69 -16.68
N LYS A 76 -6.63 -15.04 -16.22
CA LYS A 76 -8.00 -15.50 -16.47
C LYS A 76 -8.27 -15.68 -17.96
N THR A 77 -8.02 -14.64 -18.75
CA THR A 77 -8.24 -14.63 -20.20
C THR A 77 -7.46 -15.74 -20.89
N LYS A 78 -6.21 -15.96 -20.48
CA LYS A 78 -5.35 -17.02 -20.99
C LYS A 78 -5.86 -18.42 -20.63
N ILE A 79 -6.37 -18.62 -19.41
CA ILE A 79 -6.96 -19.89 -18.98
C ILE A 79 -8.24 -20.17 -19.79
N GLU A 80 -9.14 -19.20 -19.92
CA GLU A 80 -10.38 -19.32 -20.69
C GLU A 80 -10.12 -19.65 -22.17
N SER A 81 -9.13 -18.99 -22.79
CA SER A 81 -8.70 -19.29 -24.15
C SER A 81 -8.23 -20.75 -24.30
N LYS A 82 -7.44 -21.26 -23.34
CA LYS A 82 -7.00 -22.66 -23.33
C LYS A 82 -8.16 -23.63 -23.14
N ILE A 83 -9.12 -23.31 -22.26
CA ILE A 83 -10.34 -24.10 -22.07
C ILE A 83 -11.10 -24.22 -23.39
N ASN A 84 -11.34 -23.11 -24.08
CA ASN A 84 -12.03 -23.10 -25.37
C ASN A 84 -11.32 -23.97 -26.41
N SER A 85 -9.98 -23.85 -26.51
CA SER A 85 -9.18 -24.70 -27.40
C SER A 85 -9.30 -26.19 -27.07
N ILE A 86 -9.33 -26.57 -25.79
CA ILE A 86 -9.54 -27.97 -25.38
C ILE A 86 -10.95 -28.44 -25.74
N LEU A 87 -11.97 -27.61 -25.56
CA LEU A 87 -13.35 -27.95 -25.92
C LEU A 87 -13.51 -28.18 -27.42
N GLU A 88 -12.89 -27.34 -28.26
CA GLU A 88 -12.84 -27.55 -29.71
C GLU A 88 -12.15 -28.87 -30.07
N LYS A 89 -10.99 -29.15 -29.47
CA LYS A 89 -10.28 -30.42 -29.66
C LYS A 89 -11.12 -31.62 -29.23
N LYS A 90 -11.82 -31.53 -28.10
CA LYS A 90 -12.74 -32.58 -27.64
C LYS A 90 -13.86 -32.82 -28.66
N ASN A 91 -14.47 -31.77 -29.18
CA ASN A 91 -15.52 -31.90 -30.19
C ASN A 91 -14.99 -32.54 -31.48
N ALA A 92 -13.79 -32.14 -31.93
CA ALA A 92 -13.13 -32.75 -33.08
C ALA A 92 -12.84 -34.25 -32.86
N VAL A 93 -12.37 -34.64 -31.67
CA VAL A 93 -12.12 -36.07 -31.35
C VAL A 93 -13.43 -36.84 -31.25
N LYS A 94 -14.48 -36.30 -30.61
CA LYS A 94 -15.82 -36.91 -30.57
C LYS A 94 -16.38 -37.17 -31.98
N ASN A 95 -16.20 -36.23 -32.89
CA ASN A 95 -16.61 -36.36 -34.29
C ASN A 95 -15.82 -37.44 -35.06
N LYS A 96 -14.56 -37.68 -34.69
CA LYS A 96 -13.76 -38.78 -35.26
C LYS A 96 -14.18 -40.12 -34.66
N LEU A 97 -14.42 -40.17 -33.35
CA LEU A 97 -14.89 -41.35 -32.64
C LEU A 97 -16.23 -41.84 -33.19
N SER A 98 -17.18 -40.95 -33.48
CA SER A 98 -18.48 -41.34 -34.06
C SER A 98 -18.39 -41.92 -35.48
N LYS A 99 -17.28 -41.66 -36.19
CA LYS A 99 -17.02 -42.17 -37.55
C LYS A 99 -16.06 -43.37 -37.55
N ALA A 100 -15.51 -43.74 -36.40
CA ALA A 100 -14.52 -44.81 -36.28
C ALA A 100 -15.18 -46.17 -36.50
N LYS A 101 -14.58 -46.98 -37.39
CA LYS A 101 -15.08 -48.32 -37.74
C LYS A 101 -14.35 -49.44 -37.01
N SER A 102 -13.11 -49.21 -36.61
CA SER A 102 -12.28 -50.16 -35.86
C SER A 102 -12.37 -49.91 -34.36
N ASP A 103 -12.36 -50.98 -33.56
CA ASP A 103 -12.34 -50.87 -32.11
C ASP A 103 -11.00 -50.38 -31.56
N ILE A 104 -9.90 -50.62 -32.30
CA ILE A 104 -8.58 -50.04 -31.99
C ILE A 104 -8.65 -48.51 -32.08
N ASP A 105 -9.17 -47.98 -33.21
CA ASP A 105 -9.32 -46.53 -33.41
C ASP A 105 -10.24 -45.89 -32.37
N LYS A 106 -11.34 -46.58 -32.01
CA LYS A 106 -12.27 -46.10 -30.97
C LYS A 106 -11.56 -45.99 -29.62
N ASN A 107 -10.77 -47.00 -29.24
CA ASN A 107 -10.05 -47.00 -27.98
C ASN A 107 -9.03 -45.85 -27.93
N ASP A 108 -8.28 -45.63 -29.02
CA ASP A 108 -7.32 -44.52 -29.11
C ASP A 108 -8.01 -43.15 -28.97
N PHE A 109 -9.17 -42.97 -29.60
CA PHE A 109 -9.94 -41.73 -29.45
C PHE A 109 -10.52 -41.55 -28.05
N LEU A 110 -10.95 -42.63 -27.38
CA LEU A 110 -11.42 -42.59 -26.00
C LEU A 110 -10.29 -42.17 -25.05
N GLN A 111 -9.11 -42.78 -25.15
CA GLN A 111 -7.93 -42.39 -24.36
C GLN A 111 -7.57 -40.92 -24.57
N LYS A 112 -7.66 -40.43 -25.82
CA LYS A 112 -7.42 -39.02 -26.13
C LYS A 112 -8.47 -38.10 -25.50
N LEU A 113 -9.74 -38.51 -25.46
CA LEU A 113 -10.78 -37.75 -24.78
C LEU A 113 -10.53 -37.70 -23.26
N ASP A 114 -10.09 -38.78 -22.66
CA ASP A 114 -9.77 -38.84 -21.24
C ASP A 114 -8.60 -37.93 -20.88
N SER A 115 -7.53 -37.93 -21.69
CA SER A 115 -6.42 -36.98 -21.52
C SER A 115 -6.90 -35.53 -21.62
N LEU A 116 -7.76 -35.21 -22.59
CA LEU A 116 -8.31 -33.86 -22.73
C LEU A 116 -9.26 -33.49 -21.56
N ASN A 117 -9.96 -34.47 -20.97
CA ASN A 117 -10.77 -34.25 -19.77
C ASN A 117 -9.90 -33.89 -18.57
N ILE A 118 -8.80 -34.63 -18.35
CA ILE A 118 -7.87 -34.36 -17.27
C ILE A 118 -7.29 -32.94 -17.38
N ASP A 119 -6.87 -32.54 -18.58
CA ASP A 119 -6.32 -31.20 -18.80
C ASP A 119 -7.38 -30.10 -18.63
N LEU A 120 -8.63 -30.36 -19.04
CA LEU A 120 -9.75 -29.45 -18.83
C LEU A 120 -10.02 -29.23 -17.33
N GLU A 121 -10.04 -30.30 -16.53
CA GLU A 121 -10.26 -30.18 -15.08
C GLU A 121 -9.12 -29.44 -14.37
N LYS A 122 -7.86 -29.64 -14.81
CA LYS A 122 -6.73 -28.84 -14.32
C LYS A 122 -6.91 -27.34 -14.62
N LEU A 123 -7.37 -26.99 -15.83
CA LEU A 123 -7.61 -25.58 -16.19
C LEU A 123 -8.78 -24.99 -15.41
N LYS A 124 -9.86 -25.72 -15.19
CA LYS A 124 -10.99 -25.27 -14.34
C LYS A 124 -10.54 -25.03 -12.90
N SER A 125 -9.71 -25.91 -12.34
CA SER A 125 -9.15 -25.71 -11.00
C SER A 125 -8.30 -24.44 -10.94
N LYS A 126 -7.47 -24.16 -11.95
CA LYS A 126 -6.71 -22.90 -12.04
C LYS A 126 -7.61 -21.67 -12.17
N LEU A 127 -8.69 -21.76 -12.93
CA LEU A 127 -9.66 -20.68 -13.05
C LEU A 127 -10.31 -20.36 -11.69
N ALA A 128 -10.69 -21.40 -10.94
CA ALA A 128 -11.25 -21.22 -9.60
C ALA A 128 -10.23 -20.62 -8.60
N GLN A 129 -8.95 -20.97 -8.71
CA GLN A 129 -7.88 -20.35 -7.92
C GLN A 129 -7.73 -18.86 -8.26
N ASN A 130 -7.69 -18.52 -9.55
CA ASN A 130 -7.63 -17.14 -10.03
C ASN A 130 -8.84 -16.31 -9.55
N GLU A 131 -10.05 -16.88 -9.53
CA GLU A 131 -11.25 -16.23 -8.97
C GLU A 131 -11.16 -16.05 -7.44
N ALA A 132 -10.54 -16.98 -6.72
CA ALA A 132 -10.32 -16.84 -5.28
C ALA A 132 -9.30 -15.73 -4.97
N GLU A 133 -8.21 -15.65 -5.74
CA GLU A 133 -7.23 -14.57 -5.66
C GLU A 133 -7.88 -13.20 -5.92
N LEU A 134 -8.76 -13.11 -6.93
CA LEU A 134 -9.48 -11.88 -7.24
C LEU A 134 -10.30 -11.37 -6.05
N LYS A 135 -10.95 -12.27 -5.30
CA LYS A 135 -11.70 -11.89 -4.09
C LYS A 135 -10.78 -11.32 -3.01
N ILE A 136 -9.61 -11.92 -2.81
CA ILE A 136 -8.60 -11.44 -1.85
C ILE A 136 -8.09 -10.05 -2.26
N LEU A 137 -7.83 -9.82 -3.54
CA LEU A 137 -7.43 -8.51 -4.06
C LEU A 137 -8.53 -7.45 -3.84
N GLN A 138 -9.80 -7.80 -4.10
CA GLN A 138 -10.95 -6.92 -3.85
C GLN A 138 -11.10 -6.55 -2.37
N GLU A 139 -10.92 -7.51 -1.47
CA GLU A 139 -10.93 -7.27 -0.02
C GLU A 139 -9.77 -6.38 0.41
N SER A 140 -8.57 -6.62 -0.12
CA SER A 140 -7.37 -5.83 0.16
C SER A 140 -7.55 -4.38 -0.29
N TYR A 141 -8.08 -4.16 -1.50
CA TYR A 141 -8.38 -2.84 -2.03
C TYR A 141 -9.40 -2.09 -1.16
N ARG A 142 -10.48 -2.77 -0.75
CA ARG A 142 -11.50 -2.19 0.15
C ARG A 142 -10.93 -1.79 1.50
N ASN A 143 -9.97 -2.54 2.03
CA ASN A 143 -9.36 -2.23 3.33
C ASN A 143 -8.39 -1.03 3.27
N LEU A 144 -7.83 -0.72 2.09
CA LEU A 144 -6.97 0.46 1.90
C LEU A 144 -7.73 1.75 1.58
N THR A 145 -8.97 1.61 1.10
CA THR A 145 -9.82 2.74 0.66
C THR A 145 -10.92 3.11 1.67
N LYS A 146 -11.03 2.35 2.77
CA LYS A 146 -11.84 2.70 3.95
C LYS A 146 -11.09 3.66 4.86
#